data_AF-A0AAD1RQN6-F1
#
_entry.id   AF-A0AAD1RQN6-F1
#
_cell.length_a   1.000
_cell.length_b   1.000
_cell.length_c   1.000
_cell.angle_alpha   90.00
_cell.angle_beta   90.00
_cell.angle_gamma   90.00
#
_symmetry.space_group_name_H-M   'P 1'
#
loop_
_entity.id
_entity.type
_entity.pdbx_description
1 polymer ?
#
loop_
_entity_poly.entity_id
_entity_poly.type
_entity_poly.pdbx_seq_one_letter_code
_entity_poly.pdbx_strand_id
1 'polypeptide(L)'
;MTLVSLLEENNETATHRHTDLKSKSRFTPNIGSFRNIELFLEAVTFEIDNIKTVDLQFNPNMNLTKHENKALQSLRKDNRIIIKPADKGGNIVVMNSANYVEMTHKILEDRDTYHILKSDPTNVFLNEYKQILDMGCSRGLLSQDEYEFILNRNPRIATFYCLTKIHEDLQNPTRRPIVSGADSLTQNGSIYTDRILRPYVESLPSFIQDSKQTLALLSDLNVPESAALCSLDVEFLYSSIPLEGAIQHVQFYLEKRGTDYQSQSSLILNLLEFILLHNYFLFNNKFYHQV
;
A
#
# COMPACT_ATOMS: atom_id res chain seq x y z
N MET A 1 -22.96 -3.22 -26.95
CA MET A 1 -23.08 -3.97 -25.68
C MET A 1 -22.92 -2.95 -24.57
N THR A 2 -24.04 -2.43 -24.07
CA THR A 2 -24.12 -1.25 -23.20
C THR A 2 -23.66 -1.62 -21.78
N LEU A 3 -22.99 -0.69 -21.07
CA LEU A 3 -22.41 -0.84 -19.72
C LEU A 3 -23.34 -1.48 -18.66
N VAL A 4 -24.66 -1.50 -18.91
CA VAL A 4 -25.67 -2.12 -18.06
C VAL A 4 -25.58 -3.66 -18.11
N SER A 5 -25.21 -4.26 -19.25
CA SER A 5 -25.23 -5.73 -19.41
C SER A 5 -24.12 -6.46 -18.66
N LEU A 6 -23.01 -5.79 -18.31
CA LEU A 6 -21.95 -6.36 -17.47
C LEU A 6 -22.29 -6.32 -15.97
N LEU A 7 -23.28 -5.51 -15.58
CA LEU A 7 -23.78 -5.44 -14.19
C LEU A 7 -25.03 -6.30 -13.99
N GLU A 8 -25.79 -6.61 -15.05
CA GLU A 8 -27.04 -7.38 -14.98
C GLU A 8 -26.86 -8.90 -14.90
N GLU A 9 -25.70 -9.47 -15.29
CA GLU A 9 -25.42 -10.91 -15.07
C GLU A 9 -25.24 -11.29 -13.58
N ASN A 10 -25.41 -10.35 -12.66
CA ASN A 10 -25.32 -10.56 -11.21
C ASN A 10 -26.66 -10.47 -10.46
N ASN A 11 -27.79 -10.35 -11.17
CA ASN A 11 -29.13 -10.25 -10.58
C ASN A 11 -29.79 -11.61 -10.30
N GLU A 12 -29.15 -12.42 -9.46
CA GLU A 12 -29.85 -13.49 -8.73
C GLU A 12 -29.91 -13.14 -7.24
N THR A 13 -31.07 -12.62 -6.84
CA THR A 13 -31.60 -12.58 -5.46
C THR A 13 -30.76 -11.92 -4.36
N ALA A 14 -31.37 -10.96 -3.67
CA ALA A 14 -30.88 -10.33 -2.44
C ALA A 14 -30.64 -11.36 -1.32
N THR A 15 -29.53 -12.07 -1.41
CA THR A 15 -28.94 -12.87 -0.34
C THR A 15 -27.60 -12.21 -0.03
N HIS A 16 -27.34 -11.95 1.25
CA HIS A 16 -26.14 -11.27 1.73
C HIS A 16 -24.87 -11.85 1.07
N ARG A 17 -24.28 -11.13 0.11
CA ARG A 17 -22.96 -11.48 -0.42
C ARG A 17 -21.97 -11.31 0.72
N HIS A 18 -21.49 -12.43 1.26
CA HIS A 18 -20.39 -12.42 2.21
C HIS A 18 -19.18 -11.74 1.56
N THR A 19 -18.70 -10.66 2.19
CA THR A 19 -17.47 -10.02 1.73
C THR A 19 -16.27 -10.93 1.98
N ASP A 20 -15.42 -11.01 0.97
CA ASP A 20 -14.08 -11.59 0.96
C ASP A 20 -13.04 -10.71 1.69
N LEU A 21 -13.39 -9.46 2.03
CA LEU A 21 -12.60 -8.60 2.91
C LEU A 21 -12.79 -9.02 4.36
N LYS A 22 -11.94 -9.92 4.82
CA LYS A 22 -11.93 -10.37 6.21
C LYS A 22 -10.66 -9.91 6.90
N SER A 23 -10.81 -9.53 8.17
CA SER A 23 -9.66 -9.39 9.06
C SER A 23 -8.81 -10.66 9.03
N LYS A 24 -7.49 -10.52 9.19
CA LYS A 24 -6.59 -11.67 9.29
C LYS A 24 -7.13 -12.65 10.32
N SER A 25 -7.30 -13.90 9.90
CA SER A 25 -7.80 -14.95 10.77
C SER A 25 -6.87 -15.09 11.98
N ARG A 26 -7.46 -15.03 13.18
CA ARG A 26 -6.79 -15.41 14.44
C ARG A 26 -7.03 -16.88 14.78
N PHE A 27 -7.65 -17.64 13.87
CA PHE A 27 -7.88 -19.06 14.06
C PHE A 27 -6.55 -19.76 14.18
N THR A 28 -6.32 -20.30 15.36
CA THR A 28 -5.31 -21.30 15.62
C THR A 28 -6.07 -22.62 15.75
N PRO A 29 -5.78 -23.62 14.91
CA PRO A 29 -6.46 -24.91 15.03
C PRO A 29 -6.19 -25.48 16.43
N ASN A 30 -7.22 -26.06 17.04
CA ASN A 30 -7.04 -26.76 18.30
C ASN A 30 -6.08 -27.93 18.08
N ILE A 31 -4.95 -27.88 18.79
CA ILE A 31 -4.02 -29.01 18.90
C ILE A 31 -4.84 -30.18 19.47
N GLY A 32 -4.89 -31.30 18.77
CA GLY A 32 -5.62 -32.52 19.13
C GLY A 32 -6.84 -32.85 18.27
N SER A 33 -7.35 -31.93 17.43
CA SER A 33 -8.61 -32.18 16.69
C SER A 33 -8.48 -33.11 15.49
N PHE A 34 -7.27 -33.30 14.96
CA PHE A 34 -7.04 -34.11 13.75
C PHE A 34 -5.79 -34.97 13.89
N ARG A 35 -5.94 -36.14 14.53
CA ARG A 35 -4.85 -37.10 14.80
C ARG A 35 -4.00 -37.43 13.57
N ASN A 36 -4.61 -37.54 12.40
CA ASN A 36 -3.91 -37.85 11.15
C ASN A 36 -2.99 -36.70 10.70
N ILE A 37 -3.41 -35.45 10.91
CA ILE A 37 -2.61 -34.27 10.58
C ILE A 37 -1.44 -34.14 11.56
N GLU A 38 -1.66 -34.45 12.84
CA GLU A 38 -0.60 -34.48 13.84
C GLU A 38 0.44 -35.55 13.55
N LEU A 39 0.01 -36.78 13.24
CA LEU A 39 0.93 -37.87 12.87
C LEU A 39 1.72 -37.54 11.60
N PHE A 40 1.09 -36.89 10.62
CA PHE A 40 1.79 -36.44 9.42
C PHE A 40 2.81 -35.33 9.75
N LEU A 41 2.43 -34.35 10.57
CA LEU A 41 3.34 -33.30 11.06
C LEU A 41 4.52 -33.88 11.84
N GLU A 42 4.27 -34.85 12.73
CA GLU A 42 5.30 -35.55 13.49
C GLU A 42 6.23 -36.34 12.55
N ALA A 43 5.67 -37.08 11.59
CA ALA A 43 6.46 -37.83 10.61
C ALA A 43 7.33 -36.93 9.74
N VAL A 44 6.78 -35.83 9.21
CA VAL A 44 7.53 -34.85 8.42
C VAL A 44 8.59 -34.15 9.27
N THR A 45 8.27 -33.78 10.51
CA THR A 45 9.25 -33.16 11.42
C THR A 45 10.39 -34.12 11.74
N PHE A 46 10.07 -35.39 11.99
CA PHE A 46 11.03 -36.46 12.19
C PHE A 46 11.92 -36.69 10.97
N GLU A 47 11.35 -36.73 9.76
CA GLU A 47 12.11 -36.83 8.51
C GLU A 47 13.02 -35.61 8.29
N ILE A 48 12.53 -34.39 8.51
CA ILE A 48 13.32 -33.15 8.41
C ILE A 48 14.48 -33.16 9.41
N ASP A 49 14.24 -33.56 10.66
CA ASP A 49 15.28 -33.63 11.67
C ASP A 49 16.31 -34.72 11.35
N ASN A 50 15.89 -35.84 10.77
CA ASN A 50 16.82 -36.86 10.30
C ASN A 50 17.61 -36.42 9.06
N ILE A 51 17.03 -35.63 8.15
CA ILE A 51 17.76 -35.02 7.02
C ILE A 51 18.91 -34.11 7.52
N LYS A 52 18.74 -33.42 8.66
CA LYS A 52 19.82 -32.61 9.26
C LYS A 52 20.98 -33.44 9.80
N THR A 53 20.78 -34.74 10.06
CA THR A 53 21.80 -35.59 10.70
C THR A 53 22.77 -36.27 9.72
N VAL A 54 22.41 -36.38 8.43
CA VAL A 54 23.15 -37.26 7.51
C VAL A 54 24.27 -36.54 6.74
N ASP A 55 24.36 -35.20 6.68
CA ASP A 55 25.41 -34.59 5.84
C ASP A 55 25.90 -33.16 6.17
N LEU A 56 25.92 -32.71 7.44
CA LEU A 56 26.38 -31.35 7.74
C LEU A 56 27.29 -31.26 8.98
N GLN A 57 28.61 -31.28 8.74
CA GLN A 57 29.56 -30.46 9.52
C GLN A 57 29.34 -28.94 9.29
N PHE A 58 28.38 -28.58 8.44
CA PHE A 58 27.83 -27.25 8.29
C PHE A 58 26.82 -26.96 9.41
N ASN A 59 26.93 -25.81 10.06
CA ASN A 59 25.89 -25.34 10.97
C ASN A 59 24.68 -24.88 10.13
N PRO A 60 23.55 -25.61 10.09
CA PRO A 60 22.43 -25.32 9.18
C PRO A 60 21.73 -23.99 9.48
N ASN A 61 22.02 -23.38 10.62
CA ASN A 61 21.37 -22.16 11.08
C ASN A 61 22.11 -20.87 10.71
N MET A 62 23.31 -20.96 10.13
CA MET A 62 24.13 -19.78 9.87
C MET A 62 25.00 -19.92 8.63
N ASN A 63 24.57 -19.28 7.54
CA ASN A 63 25.36 -19.06 6.32
C ASN A 63 26.46 -17.99 6.50
N LEU A 64 26.67 -17.50 7.71
CA LEU A 64 27.64 -16.47 8.05
C LEU A 64 28.61 -16.99 9.11
N THR A 65 29.88 -16.66 8.95
CA THR A 65 30.89 -16.86 9.98
C THR A 65 30.56 -16.04 11.23
N LYS A 66 31.15 -16.41 12.37
CA LYS A 66 31.01 -15.66 13.62
C LYS A 66 31.48 -14.20 13.47
N HIS A 67 32.50 -13.96 12.66
CA HIS A 67 33.03 -12.63 12.39
C HIS A 67 32.05 -11.79 11.56
N GLU A 68 31.47 -12.36 10.50
CA GLU A 68 30.47 -11.68 9.67
C GLU A 68 29.20 -11.35 10.45
N ASN A 69 28.70 -12.27 11.28
CA ASN A 69 27.53 -11.97 12.11
C ASN A 69 27.84 -10.85 13.12
N LYS A 70 29.01 -10.88 13.77
CA LYS A 70 29.44 -9.76 14.64
C LYS A 70 29.54 -8.44 13.86
N ALA A 71 30.08 -8.46 12.64
CA ALA A 71 30.17 -7.28 11.80
C ALA A 71 28.79 -6.73 11.41
N LEU A 72 27.85 -7.60 10.99
CA LEU A 72 26.47 -7.21 10.68
C LEU A 72 25.73 -6.67 11.91
N GLN A 73 25.93 -7.27 13.08
CA GLN A 73 25.37 -6.75 14.33
C GLN A 73 25.94 -5.38 14.68
N SER A 74 27.25 -5.17 14.47
CA SER A 74 27.88 -3.86 14.66
C SER A 74 27.30 -2.84 13.69
N LEU A 75 27.18 -3.20 12.40
CA LEU A 75 26.65 -2.33 11.35
C LEU A 75 25.18 -1.95 11.62
N ARG A 76 24.36 -2.91 12.03
CA ARG A 76 22.95 -2.69 12.40
C ARG A 76 22.77 -1.76 13.59
N LYS A 77 23.74 -1.73 14.51
CA LYS A 77 23.71 -0.88 15.72
C LYS A 77 24.35 0.50 15.49
N ASP A 78 24.99 0.73 14.35
CA ASP A 78 25.65 2.01 14.07
C ASP A 78 24.65 3.06 13.62
N ASN A 79 24.23 3.91 14.56
CA ASN A 79 23.27 4.99 14.31
C ASN A 79 23.84 6.13 13.45
N ARG A 80 25.14 6.13 13.12
CA ARG A 80 25.79 7.16 12.29
C ARG A 80 25.58 6.92 10.79
N ILE A 81 25.09 5.73 10.41
CA ILE A 81 24.82 5.38 9.03
C ILE A 81 23.36 4.98 8.82
N ILE A 82 22.85 5.30 7.64
CA ILE A 82 21.58 4.82 7.11
C ILE A 82 21.89 3.87 5.95
N ILE A 83 21.26 2.69 5.98
CA ILE A 83 21.35 1.70 4.92
C ILE A 83 19.94 1.51 4.34
N LYS A 84 19.77 1.83 3.06
CA LYS A 84 18.49 1.74 2.35
C LYS A 84 18.70 1.19 0.93
N PRO A 85 17.69 0.54 0.34
CA PRO A 85 17.74 0.24 -1.09
C PRO A 85 17.79 1.54 -1.89
N ALA A 86 18.46 1.50 -3.04
CA ALA A 86 18.34 2.54 -4.05
C ALA A 86 16.93 2.55 -4.66
N ASP A 87 16.53 3.69 -5.22
CA ASP A 87 15.24 3.83 -5.89
C ASP A 87 15.06 2.88 -7.08
N LYS A 88 16.15 2.63 -7.82
CA LYS A 88 16.18 1.77 -9.00
C LYS A 88 17.47 0.95 -9.04
N GLY A 89 17.42 -0.21 -9.72
CA GLY A 89 18.60 -1.01 -10.04
C GLY A 89 19.09 -1.96 -8.94
N GLY A 90 18.33 -2.17 -7.86
CA GLY A 90 18.63 -3.19 -6.84
C GLY A 90 19.86 -2.92 -5.97
N ASN A 91 20.50 -1.77 -6.11
CA ASN A 91 21.68 -1.39 -5.33
C ASN A 91 21.32 -1.02 -3.88
N ILE A 92 22.32 -1.06 -3.00
CA ILE A 92 22.21 -0.61 -1.61
C ILE A 92 22.96 0.71 -1.45
N VAL A 93 22.34 1.67 -0.77
CA VAL A 93 22.94 2.96 -0.45
C VAL A 93 23.27 3.00 1.04
N VAL A 94 24.54 3.27 1.33
CA VAL A 94 25.05 3.53 2.68
C VAL A 94 25.41 5.00 2.77
N MET A 95 24.84 5.71 3.73
CA MET A 95 25.02 7.16 3.85
C MET A 95 25.09 7.61 5.30
N ASN A 96 25.72 8.75 5.56
CA ASN A 96 25.73 9.34 6.89
C ASN A 96 24.30 9.72 7.32
N SER A 97 23.92 9.36 8.54
CA SER A 97 22.57 9.63 9.07
C SER A 97 22.24 11.11 9.14
N ALA A 98 23.21 11.97 9.50
CA ALA A 98 22.99 13.42 9.56
C ALA A 98 22.69 13.98 8.16
N ASN A 99 23.46 13.58 7.14
CA ASN A 99 23.23 14.01 5.76
C ASN A 99 21.86 13.55 5.25
N TYR A 100 21.48 12.30 5.55
CA TYR A 100 20.16 11.78 5.19
C TYR A 100 19.05 12.63 5.83
N VAL A 101 19.15 12.90 7.13
CA VAL A 101 18.17 13.70 7.87
C VAL A 101 18.10 15.13 7.32
N GLU A 102 19.24 15.77 7.06
CA GLU A 102 19.29 17.12 6.48
C GLU A 102 18.63 17.17 5.10
N MET A 103 18.99 16.23 4.21
CA MET A 103 18.40 16.15 2.86
C MET A 103 16.89 15.91 2.90
N THR A 104 16.42 15.04 3.80
CA THR A 104 14.99 14.82 3.98
C THR A 104 14.29 16.05 4.54
N HIS A 105 14.89 16.76 5.49
CA HIS A 105 14.30 18.01 6.00
C HIS A 105 14.15 19.07 4.91
N LYS A 106 15.11 19.18 3.97
CA LYS A 106 14.99 20.09 2.81
C LYS A 106 13.75 19.80 1.95
N ILE A 107 13.33 18.54 1.84
CA ILE A 107 12.08 18.18 1.15
C ILE A 107 10.87 18.60 1.97
N LEU A 108 10.91 18.38 3.29
CA LEU A 108 9.83 18.70 4.23
C LEU A 108 9.76 20.21 4.58
N GLU A 109 10.67 21.03 4.06
CA GLU A 109 10.66 22.48 4.17
C GLU A 109 9.67 23.14 3.22
N ASP A 110 9.26 22.45 2.16
CA ASP A 110 8.18 22.89 1.29
C ASP A 110 6.88 23.03 2.09
N ARG A 111 6.50 24.29 2.35
CA ARG A 111 5.34 24.64 3.16
C ARG A 111 4.04 24.59 2.39
N ASP A 112 4.09 24.52 1.07
CA ASP A 112 2.89 24.37 0.25
C ASP A 112 2.42 22.91 0.26
N THR A 113 3.34 21.96 0.47
CA THR A 113 3.03 20.52 0.54
C THR A 113 3.02 19.97 1.97
N TYR A 114 3.89 20.44 2.88
CA TYR A 114 4.07 19.84 4.21
C TYR A 114 3.90 20.82 5.37
N HIS A 115 3.08 20.41 6.34
CA HIS A 115 2.83 21.16 7.56
C HIS A 115 3.27 20.37 8.79
N ILE A 116 3.98 21.03 9.70
CA ILE A 116 4.40 20.44 10.97
C ILE A 116 3.21 20.47 11.94
N LEU A 117 2.89 19.33 12.54
CA LEU A 117 1.88 19.21 13.57
C LEU A 117 2.50 19.29 14.97
N LYS A 118 1.72 19.85 15.91
CA LYS A 118 2.14 19.99 17.32
C LYS A 118 2.14 18.66 18.07
N SER A 119 1.30 17.71 17.66
CA SER A 119 1.10 16.42 18.31
C SER A 119 0.62 15.39 17.29
N ASP A 120 0.65 14.12 17.68
CA ASP A 120 0.10 13.02 16.90
C ASP A 120 -1.43 13.19 16.72
N PRO A 121 -1.95 13.34 15.48
CA PRO A 121 -3.38 13.53 15.24
C PRO A 121 -4.16 12.20 15.19
N THR A 122 -3.49 11.05 15.31
CA THR A 122 -4.07 9.72 15.04
C THR A 122 -5.40 9.48 15.74
N ASN A 123 -5.51 9.82 17.03
CA ASN A 123 -6.75 9.59 17.79
C ASN A 123 -7.89 10.53 17.36
N VAL A 124 -7.57 11.75 16.95
CA VAL A 124 -8.56 12.71 16.45
C VAL A 124 -9.15 12.19 15.15
N PHE A 125 -8.27 11.86 14.20
CA PHE A 125 -8.65 11.33 12.90
C PHE A 125 -9.33 9.96 13.00
N LEU A 126 -8.92 9.10 13.94
CA LEU A 126 -9.61 7.84 14.19
C LEU A 126 -11.07 8.04 14.60
N ASN A 127 -11.37 9.05 15.43
CA ASN A 127 -12.74 9.34 15.84
C ASN A 127 -13.58 9.88 14.67
N GLU A 128 -13.02 10.78 13.86
CA GLU A 128 -13.67 11.30 12.65
C GLU A 128 -13.94 10.17 11.65
N TYR A 129 -12.95 9.32 11.40
CA TYR A 129 -13.06 8.17 10.53
C TYR A 129 -14.15 7.21 11.02
N LYS A 130 -14.19 6.95 12.33
CA LYS A 130 -15.21 6.10 12.93
C LYS A 130 -16.62 6.67 12.75
N GLN A 131 -16.81 7.99 12.79
CA GLN A 131 -18.13 8.58 12.53
C GLN A 131 -18.63 8.28 11.10
N ILE A 132 -17.73 8.30 10.11
CA ILE A 132 -18.06 7.94 8.72
C ILE A 132 -18.50 6.46 8.66
N LEU A 133 -17.76 5.57 9.33
CA LEU A 133 -18.06 4.13 9.36
C LEU A 133 -19.34 3.81 10.13
N ASP A 134 -19.55 4.43 11.30
CA ASP A 134 -20.74 4.25 12.13
C ASP A 134 -21.99 4.71 11.36
N MET A 135 -21.90 5.83 10.63
CA MET A 135 -22.94 6.30 9.72
C MET A 135 -23.22 5.28 8.61
N GLY A 136 -22.18 4.75 7.95
CA GLY A 136 -22.32 3.71 6.93
C GLY A 136 -23.00 2.44 7.46
N CYS A 137 -22.61 1.98 8.65
CA CYS A 137 -23.19 0.79 9.29
C CYS A 137 -24.65 1.01 9.71
N SER A 138 -24.97 2.15 10.34
CA SER A 138 -26.33 2.47 10.79
C SER A 138 -27.35 2.57 9.66
N ARG A 139 -26.89 2.94 8.45
CA ARG A 139 -27.69 3.02 7.23
C ARG A 139 -27.71 1.71 6.43
N GLY A 140 -27.06 0.66 6.91
CA GLY A 140 -26.95 -0.62 6.20
C GLY A 140 -26.11 -0.56 4.91
N LEU A 141 -25.26 0.46 4.77
CA LEU A 141 -24.36 0.65 3.63
C LEU A 141 -23.06 -0.15 3.78
N LEU A 142 -22.67 -0.44 5.02
CA LEU A 142 -21.57 -1.35 5.37
C LEU A 142 -22.14 -2.54 6.13
N SER A 143 -21.69 -3.73 5.74
CA SER A 143 -21.83 -4.92 6.58
C SER A 143 -20.93 -4.83 7.82
N GLN A 144 -21.24 -5.62 8.85
CA GLN A 144 -20.39 -5.70 10.04
C GLN A 144 -18.97 -6.17 9.69
N ASP A 145 -18.82 -7.11 8.75
CA ASP A 145 -17.52 -7.61 8.32
C ASP A 145 -16.69 -6.52 7.62
N GLU A 146 -17.31 -5.70 6.77
CA GLU A 146 -16.66 -4.55 6.14
C GLU A 146 -16.26 -3.50 7.18
N TYR A 147 -17.14 -3.18 8.13
CA TYR A 147 -16.83 -2.25 9.22
C TYR A 147 -15.60 -2.72 10.00
N GLU A 148 -15.58 -4.00 10.41
CA GLU A 148 -14.47 -4.59 11.17
C GLU A 148 -13.18 -4.68 10.36
N PHE A 149 -13.28 -4.89 9.04
CA PHE A 149 -12.12 -4.86 8.15
C PHE A 149 -11.56 -3.44 8.03
N ILE A 150 -12.41 -2.45 7.77
CA ILE A 150 -12.00 -1.06 7.51
C ILE A 150 -11.47 -0.40 8.78
N LEU A 151 -12.08 -0.64 9.94
CA LEU A 151 -11.73 0.01 11.20
C LEU A 151 -10.44 -0.57 11.79
N ASN A 152 -9.35 0.16 11.65
CA ASN A 152 -8.15 -0.07 12.43
C ASN A 152 -8.26 0.61 13.80
N ARG A 153 -8.50 -0.16 14.86
CA ARG A 153 -8.67 0.35 16.23
C ARG A 153 -7.38 0.79 16.91
N ASN A 154 -6.23 0.28 16.45
CA ASN A 154 -4.92 0.61 17.02
C ASN A 154 -3.97 0.97 15.87
N PRO A 155 -4.25 2.07 15.15
CA PRO A 155 -3.48 2.42 13.97
C PRO A 155 -2.07 2.86 14.36
N ARG A 156 -1.08 2.37 13.62
CA ARG A 156 0.29 2.83 13.71
C ARG A 156 0.44 4.07 12.85
N ILE A 157 1.03 5.12 13.40
CA ILE A 157 1.36 6.31 12.61
C ILE A 157 2.26 5.92 11.43
N ALA A 158 1.95 6.46 10.25
CA ALA A 158 2.75 6.23 9.06
C ALA A 158 4.16 6.81 9.23
N THR A 159 5.17 6.16 8.66
CA THR A 159 6.57 6.62 8.76
C THR A 159 7.08 7.11 7.43
N PHE A 160 7.68 8.28 7.41
CA PHE A 160 8.28 8.86 6.21
C PHE A 160 9.75 8.47 6.08
N TYR A 161 10.18 8.17 4.86
CA TYR A 161 11.58 7.96 4.51
C TYR A 161 11.83 8.32 3.06
N CYS A 162 13.10 8.44 2.69
CA CYS A 162 13.52 8.72 1.34
C CYS A 162 14.33 7.56 0.75
N LEU A 163 14.13 7.28 -0.54
CA LEU A 163 15.02 6.42 -1.33
C LEU A 163 15.92 7.28 -2.23
N THR A 164 17.17 6.87 -2.40
CA THR A 164 18.19 7.61 -3.15
C THR A 164 18.10 7.25 -4.64
N LYS A 165 17.93 8.26 -5.50
CA LYS A 165 17.89 8.10 -6.95
C LYS A 165 19.29 8.16 -7.58
N ILE A 166 20.11 7.15 -7.32
CA ILE A 166 21.50 7.07 -7.80
C ILE A 166 21.67 7.01 -9.34
N HIS A 167 20.57 6.83 -10.09
CA HIS A 167 20.58 6.77 -11.55
C HIS A 167 20.51 8.16 -12.20
N GLU A 168 20.16 9.21 -11.44
CA GLU A 168 20.12 10.59 -11.91
C GLU A 168 21.48 11.27 -11.71
N ASP A 169 22.05 11.17 -10.51
CA ASP A 169 23.38 11.68 -10.16
C ASP A 169 23.99 10.83 -9.03
N LEU A 170 25.27 10.50 -9.11
CA LEU A 170 26.01 9.77 -8.07
C LEU A 170 26.60 10.69 -7.00
N GLN A 171 26.90 11.94 -7.32
CA GLN A 171 27.51 12.90 -6.39
C GLN A 171 26.43 13.56 -5.52
N ASN A 172 25.35 14.03 -6.13
CA ASN A 172 24.22 14.64 -5.43
C ASN A 172 22.88 14.05 -5.87
N PRO A 173 22.62 12.74 -5.62
CA PRO A 173 21.39 12.10 -6.03
C PRO A 173 20.17 12.80 -5.42
N THR A 174 19.11 12.95 -6.20
CA THR A 174 17.81 13.34 -5.66
C THR A 174 17.20 12.19 -4.83
N ARG A 175 16.04 12.44 -4.22
CA ARG A 175 15.39 11.52 -3.30
C ARG A 175 13.94 11.30 -3.71
N ARG A 176 13.45 10.07 -3.57
CA ARG A 176 12.03 9.77 -3.65
C ARG A 176 11.46 9.75 -2.22
N PRO A 177 10.58 10.69 -1.85
CA PRO A 177 9.87 10.64 -0.58
C PRO A 177 8.85 9.50 -0.61
N ILE A 178 8.78 8.72 0.48
CA ILE A 178 7.82 7.62 0.65
C ILE A 178 7.24 7.67 2.06
N VAL A 179 5.92 7.57 2.14
CA VAL A 179 5.18 7.36 3.39
C VAL A 179 4.79 5.89 3.48
N SER A 180 5.29 5.17 4.49
CA SER A 180 4.83 3.81 4.77
C SER A 180 3.54 3.85 5.58
N GLY A 181 2.42 3.58 4.93
CA GLY A 181 1.10 3.44 5.56
C GLY A 181 0.80 2.05 6.11
N ALA A 182 1.80 1.20 6.38
CA ALA A 182 1.55 -0.14 6.90
C ALA A 182 1.01 -0.09 8.34
N ASP A 183 -0.10 -0.79 8.56
CA ASP A 183 -0.94 -0.77 9.76
C ASP A 183 -1.44 0.63 10.14
N SER A 184 -1.54 1.55 9.17
CA SER A 184 -2.03 2.92 9.39
C SER A 184 -3.55 2.99 9.51
N LEU A 185 -4.05 4.18 9.86
CA LEU A 185 -5.48 4.46 9.99
C LEU A 185 -6.24 4.18 8.68
N THR A 186 -5.68 4.61 7.55
CA THR A 186 -6.37 4.60 6.26
C THR A 186 -6.09 3.34 5.44
N GLN A 187 -5.11 2.49 5.79
CA GLN A 187 -4.70 1.34 4.98
C GLN A 187 -5.87 0.46 4.50
N ASN A 188 -6.72 -0.02 5.42
CA ASN A 188 -7.82 -0.90 5.06
C ASN A 188 -8.95 -0.16 4.35
N GLY A 189 -9.14 1.13 4.67
CA GLY A 189 -10.02 2.03 3.92
C GLY A 189 -9.58 2.18 2.47
N SER A 190 -8.28 2.35 2.22
CA SER A 190 -7.70 2.42 0.88
C SER A 190 -7.91 1.11 0.12
N ILE A 191 -7.71 -0.04 0.76
CA ILE A 191 -7.97 -1.36 0.15
C ILE A 191 -9.45 -1.52 -0.22
N TYR A 192 -10.35 -1.16 0.71
CA TYR A 192 -11.79 -1.21 0.49
C TYR A 192 -12.22 -0.31 -0.68
N THR A 193 -11.75 0.93 -0.68
CA THR A 193 -12.09 1.94 -1.69
C THR A 193 -11.52 1.54 -3.06
N ASP A 194 -10.26 1.11 -3.13
CA ASP A 194 -9.64 0.60 -4.35
C ASP A 194 -10.43 -0.57 -4.94
N ARG A 195 -10.86 -1.53 -4.12
CA ARG A 195 -11.66 -2.67 -4.57
C ARG A 195 -12.96 -2.22 -5.25
N ILE A 196 -13.62 -1.19 -4.72
CA ILE A 196 -14.87 -0.69 -5.29
C ILE A 196 -14.62 0.12 -6.56
N LEU A 197 -13.54 0.90 -6.60
CA LEU A 197 -13.23 1.77 -7.73
C LEU A 197 -12.58 1.02 -8.91
N ARG A 198 -11.92 -0.11 -8.65
CA ARG A 198 -11.18 -0.88 -9.65
C ARG A 198 -11.95 -1.22 -10.92
N PRO A 199 -13.21 -1.71 -10.88
CA PRO A 199 -13.97 -1.98 -12.10
C PRO A 199 -14.17 -0.73 -12.98
N TYR A 200 -14.28 0.45 -12.38
CA TYR A 200 -14.38 1.71 -13.13
C TYR A 200 -13.07 2.05 -13.80
N VAL A 201 -11.95 1.89 -13.09
CA VAL A 201 -10.60 2.11 -13.62
C VAL A 201 -10.33 1.16 -14.79
N GLU A 202 -10.64 -0.12 -14.64
CA GLU A 202 -10.44 -1.16 -15.67
C GLU A 202 -11.33 -0.94 -16.91
N SER A 203 -12.45 -0.23 -16.76
CA SER A 203 -13.32 0.14 -17.88
C SER A 203 -12.83 1.33 -18.71
N LEU A 204 -11.80 2.06 -18.25
CA LEU A 204 -11.31 3.24 -18.94
C LEU A 204 -10.55 2.84 -20.23
N PRO A 205 -10.71 3.59 -21.34
CA PRO A 205 -9.95 3.33 -22.57
C PRO A 205 -8.43 3.45 -22.40
N SER A 206 -7.98 4.22 -21.40
CA SER A 206 -6.57 4.41 -21.07
C SER A 206 -6.00 3.36 -20.12
N PHE A 207 -6.81 2.41 -19.65
CA PHE A 207 -6.36 1.38 -18.74
C PHE A 207 -5.41 0.41 -19.44
N ILE A 208 -4.25 0.20 -18.82
CA ILE A 208 -3.27 -0.81 -19.20
C ILE A 208 -2.99 -1.63 -17.95
N GLN A 209 -3.23 -2.94 -18.05
CA GLN A 209 -3.13 -3.88 -16.94
C GLN A 209 -1.67 -4.06 -16.49
N ASP A 210 -0.77 -4.30 -17.44
CA ASP A 210 0.65 -4.56 -17.15
C ASP A 210 1.56 -4.32 -18.36
N SER A 211 2.87 -4.50 -18.14
CA SER A 211 3.88 -4.33 -19.18
C SER A 211 3.77 -5.34 -20.33
N LYS A 212 3.15 -6.51 -20.11
CA LYS A 212 2.96 -7.50 -21.18
C LYS A 212 1.88 -7.02 -22.14
N GLN A 213 0.78 -6.46 -21.62
CA GLN A 213 -0.25 -5.83 -22.45
C GLN A 213 0.33 -4.65 -23.25
N THR A 214 1.17 -3.82 -22.63
CA THR A 214 1.87 -2.73 -23.34
C THR A 214 2.69 -3.28 -24.52
N LEU A 215 3.49 -4.33 -24.30
CA LEU A 215 4.31 -4.93 -25.35
C LEU A 215 3.46 -5.48 -26.50
N ALA A 216 2.35 -6.14 -26.19
CA ALA A 216 1.41 -6.62 -27.22
C ALA A 216 0.85 -5.47 -28.07
N LEU A 217 0.37 -4.40 -27.43
CA LEU A 217 -0.14 -3.21 -28.13
C LEU A 217 0.92 -2.55 -29.02
N LEU A 218 2.18 -2.50 -28.58
CA LEU A 218 3.28 -1.93 -29.35
C LEU A 218 3.71 -2.84 -30.51
N SER A 219 3.68 -4.16 -30.33
CA SER A 219 4.01 -5.12 -31.39
C SER A 219 3.02 -5.10 -32.55
N ASP A 220 1.75 -4.79 -32.27
CA ASP A 220 0.69 -4.69 -33.28
C ASP A 220 0.67 -3.33 -34.00
N LEU A 221 1.50 -2.37 -33.57
CA LEU A 221 1.52 -1.02 -34.12
C LEU A 221 2.28 -0.98 -35.46
N ASN A 222 1.58 -0.70 -36.56
CA ASN A 222 2.22 -0.44 -37.85
C ASN A 222 2.81 0.98 -37.88
N VAL A 223 4.11 1.09 -37.62
CA VAL A 223 4.84 2.37 -37.60
C VAL A 223 5.41 2.68 -38.99
N PRO A 224 5.06 3.82 -39.63
CA PRO A 224 5.66 4.24 -40.89
C PRO A 224 7.16 4.51 -40.76
N GLU A 225 7.93 4.28 -41.82
CA GLU A 225 9.38 4.59 -41.84
C GLU A 225 9.69 6.07 -41.61
N SER A 226 8.75 6.97 -41.93
CA SER A 226 8.87 8.42 -41.72
C SER A 226 8.53 8.88 -40.30
N ALA A 227 8.10 7.97 -39.42
CA ALA A 227 7.68 8.33 -38.07
C ALA A 227 8.87 8.66 -37.18
N ALA A 228 8.69 9.66 -36.32
CA ALA A 228 9.60 9.96 -35.22
C ALA A 228 9.03 9.38 -33.93
N LEU A 229 9.88 8.74 -33.13
CA LEU A 229 9.52 8.28 -31.79
C LEU A 229 9.66 9.44 -30.81
N CYS A 230 8.59 9.73 -30.08
CA CYS A 230 8.59 10.71 -28.99
C CYS A 230 8.29 9.98 -27.68
N SER A 231 9.00 10.34 -26.61
CA SER A 231 8.70 9.90 -25.24
C SER A 231 8.47 11.11 -24.36
N LEU A 232 7.53 11.00 -23.44
CA LEU A 232 7.15 12.03 -22.48
C LEU A 232 7.15 11.38 -21.10
N ASP A 233 7.73 12.07 -20.12
CA ASP A 233 7.70 11.65 -18.72
C ASP A 233 6.96 12.72 -17.91
N VAL A 234 6.14 12.27 -16.96
CA VAL A 234 5.38 13.17 -16.08
C VAL A 234 6.16 13.35 -14.79
N GLU A 235 6.59 14.58 -14.53
CA GLU A 235 7.27 14.91 -13.29
C GLU A 235 6.27 14.97 -12.13
N PHE A 236 6.66 14.41 -10.98
CA PHE A 236 5.91 14.49 -9.72
C PHE A 236 4.43 14.03 -9.80
N LEU A 237 4.13 13.00 -10.62
CA LEU A 237 2.75 12.56 -10.90
C LEU A 237 1.81 12.58 -9.68
N TYR A 238 2.17 11.90 -8.59
CA TYR A 238 1.27 11.76 -7.42
C TYR A 238 0.98 13.07 -6.69
N SER A 239 1.99 13.92 -6.47
CA SER A 239 1.82 15.20 -5.77
C SER A 239 1.18 16.27 -6.64
N SER A 240 1.17 16.08 -7.97
CA SER A 240 0.58 17.02 -8.92
C SER A 240 -0.89 16.73 -9.23
N ILE A 241 -1.51 15.72 -8.62
CA ILE A 241 -2.93 15.40 -8.84
C ILE A 241 -3.81 16.42 -8.09
N PRO A 242 -4.65 17.21 -8.77
CA PRO A 242 -5.59 18.09 -8.11
C PRO A 242 -6.67 17.27 -7.41
N LEU A 243 -6.63 17.20 -6.07
CA LEU A 243 -7.49 16.32 -5.27
C LEU A 243 -8.98 16.60 -5.50
N GLU A 244 -9.38 17.87 -5.55
CA GLU A 244 -10.77 18.26 -5.81
C GLU A 244 -11.25 17.71 -7.17
N GLY A 245 -10.46 17.92 -8.22
CA GLY A 245 -10.76 17.41 -9.55
C GLY A 245 -10.82 15.88 -9.59
N ALA A 246 -9.92 15.21 -8.88
CA ALA A 246 -9.90 13.74 -8.79
C ALA A 246 -11.17 13.19 -8.10
N ILE A 247 -11.60 13.80 -6.99
CA ILE A 247 -12.82 13.41 -6.27
C ILE A 247 -14.06 13.64 -7.15
N GLN A 248 -14.15 14.77 -7.85
CA GLN A 248 -15.23 15.06 -8.78
C GLN A 248 -15.32 14.04 -9.92
N HIS A 249 -14.18 13.60 -10.46
CA HIS A 249 -14.16 12.56 -11.49
C HIS A 249 -14.65 11.22 -10.94
N VAL A 250 -14.23 10.83 -9.74
CA VAL A 250 -14.73 9.60 -9.10
C VAL A 250 -16.24 9.70 -8.87
N GLN A 251 -16.73 10.84 -8.40
CA GLN A 251 -18.16 11.09 -8.22
C GLN A 251 -18.94 10.89 -9.52
N PHE A 252 -18.47 11.47 -10.63
CA PHE A 252 -19.11 11.32 -11.94
C PHE A 252 -19.28 9.84 -12.36
N TYR A 253 -18.27 8.99 -12.13
CA TYR A 253 -18.39 7.56 -12.44
C TYR A 253 -19.32 6.81 -11.48
N LEU A 254 -19.32 7.17 -10.19
CA LEU A 254 -20.21 6.56 -9.20
C LEU A 254 -21.68 6.93 -9.43
N GLU A 255 -21.96 8.13 -9.93
CA GLU A 255 -23.33 8.60 -10.24
C GLU A 255 -23.94 7.86 -11.43
N LYS A 256 -23.13 7.34 -12.35
CA LYS A 256 -23.62 6.52 -13.49
C LYS A 256 -24.35 5.25 -13.07
N ARG A 257 -24.21 4.83 -11.81
CA ARG A 257 -24.95 3.69 -11.23
C ARG A 257 -26.45 3.98 -11.09
N GLY A 258 -26.85 5.24 -11.11
CA GLY A 258 -28.22 5.68 -10.88
C GLY A 258 -28.51 6.04 -9.42
N THR A 259 -29.68 6.64 -9.21
CA THR A 259 -30.09 7.25 -7.92
C THR A 259 -30.24 6.25 -6.78
N ASP A 260 -30.53 4.99 -7.08
CA ASP A 260 -30.64 3.90 -6.08
C ASP A 260 -29.33 3.67 -5.31
N TYR A 261 -28.19 4.07 -5.89
CA TYR A 261 -26.87 3.91 -5.29
C TYR A 261 -26.30 5.19 -4.67
N GLN A 262 -27.07 6.27 -4.62
CA GLN A 262 -26.60 7.59 -4.18
C GLN A 262 -25.98 7.55 -2.78
N SER A 263 -26.59 6.79 -1.85
CA SER A 263 -26.11 6.68 -0.47
C SER A 263 -24.78 5.93 -0.38
N GLN A 264 -24.62 4.84 -1.15
CA GLN A 264 -23.38 4.08 -1.23
C GLN A 264 -22.28 4.92 -1.88
N SER A 265 -22.59 5.61 -2.98
CA SER A 265 -21.66 6.51 -3.67
C SER A 265 -21.17 7.62 -2.73
N SER A 266 -22.08 8.21 -1.94
CA SER A 266 -21.73 9.23 -0.94
C SER A 266 -20.79 8.67 0.15
N LEU A 267 -21.03 7.45 0.64
CA LEU A 267 -20.12 6.81 1.59
C LEU A 267 -18.73 6.57 1.00
N ILE A 268 -18.66 6.07 -0.23
CA ILE A 268 -17.38 5.81 -0.93
C ILE A 268 -16.61 7.12 -1.12
N LEU A 269 -17.29 8.21 -1.50
CA LEU A 269 -16.68 9.52 -1.66
C LEU A 269 -16.17 10.08 -0.33
N ASN A 270 -16.94 9.98 0.75
CA ASN A 270 -16.51 10.40 2.08
C ASN A 270 -15.26 9.61 2.55
N LEU A 271 -15.21 8.31 2.29
CA LEU A 271 -14.04 7.48 2.59
C LEU A 271 -12.83 7.90 1.75
N LEU A 272 -13.02 8.10 0.45
CA LEU A 272 -11.97 8.54 -0.47
C LEU A 272 -11.40 9.90 -0.06
N GLU A 273 -12.27 10.88 0.18
CA GLU A 273 -11.89 12.21 0.63
C GLU A 273 -11.12 12.15 1.96
N PHE A 274 -11.62 11.38 2.92
CA PHE A 274 -10.90 11.17 4.18
C PHE A 274 -9.50 10.60 3.94
N ILE A 275 -9.36 9.57 3.12
CA ILE A 275 -8.08 8.93 2.80
C ILE A 275 -7.11 9.93 2.14
N LEU A 276 -7.60 10.76 1.22
CA LEU A 276 -6.78 11.71 0.47
C LEU A 276 -6.38 12.94 1.31
N LEU A 277 -7.21 13.37 2.25
CA LEU A 277 -6.96 14.57 3.06
C LEU A 277 -6.24 14.27 4.38
N HIS A 278 -6.22 13.03 4.87
CA HIS A 278 -5.61 12.66 6.14
C HIS A 278 -4.26 11.96 5.96
N ASN A 279 -3.41 12.52 5.10
CA ASN A 279 -2.03 12.04 4.89
C ASN A 279 -1.09 12.61 5.95
N TYR A 280 -0.93 11.92 7.08
CA TYR A 280 -0.03 12.33 8.16
C TYR A 280 1.02 11.26 8.47
N PHE A 281 2.19 11.70 8.93
CA PHE A 281 3.31 10.80 9.17
C PHE A 281 4.31 11.33 10.20
N LEU A 282 5.15 10.41 10.68
CA LEU A 282 6.27 10.68 11.57
C LEU A 282 7.58 10.67 10.78
N PHE A 283 8.37 11.73 10.94
CA PHE A 283 9.78 11.76 10.52
C PHE A 283 10.63 12.40 11.60
N ASN A 284 11.73 11.75 12.00
CA ASN A 284 12.71 12.29 12.93
C ASN A 284 12.10 12.93 14.19
N ASN A 285 11.17 12.21 14.84
CA ASN A 285 10.42 12.64 16.03
C ASN A 285 9.55 13.90 15.86
N LYS A 286 9.20 14.25 14.62
CA LYS A 286 8.24 15.31 14.30
C LYS A 286 7.07 14.74 13.50
N PHE A 287 5.89 15.28 13.76
CA PHE A 287 4.66 14.94 13.07
C PHE A 287 4.46 15.91 11.91
N TYR A 288 4.06 15.38 10.76
CA TYR A 288 3.78 16.14 9.56
C TYR A 288 2.43 15.74 9.00
N HIS A 289 1.81 16.69 8.31
CA HIS A 289 0.63 16.50 7.48
C HIS A 289 0.97 16.96 6.07
N GLN A 290 0.64 16.14 5.10
CA GLN A 290 0.77 16.44 3.67
C GLN A 290 -0.59 16.91 3.16
N VAL A 291 -0.59 18.07 2.52
CA VAL A 291 -1.76 18.71 1.90
C VAL A 291 -1.73 18.59 0.38
#